data_AF-A0A7S0RXQ1-F1
#
_entry.id   AF-A0A7S0RXQ1-F1
#
_cell.length_a   1.000
_cell.length_b   1.000
_cell.length_c   1.000
_cell.angle_alpha   90.00
_cell.angle_beta   90.00
_cell.angle_gamma   90.00
#
_symmetry.space_group_name_H-M   'P 1'
#
loop_
_entity.id
_entity.type
_entity.pdbx_description
1 polymer ?
#
loop_
_entity_poly.entity_id
_entity_poly.type
_entity_poly.pdbx_seq_one_letter_code
_entity_poly.pdbx_strand_id
1 'polypeptide(L)'
;MATDVAARGLDIPAVHWVVQVDPPQDPDAFVHRVGRTARAGQAGAALVYLTPHEASYVELLRLRKVPMSEQAPLEDAPAVLPLLRREAEGDRAVMEAGSRAFVSYVRGYKEHHCRFIFRIQDLALGQLASAFALLRLPHMPEVKKELMRAAAASGGRAGGSLPGFTPSEVEPDSVKYKDKAREKQRQASLKQKAEKAAALKAKEGAGKRAREGAPSAASSGAHVPGERLTAAKRRKMQARDEMAEMAAEHSLLKKLKRGRITEHEFDVATGLVDDEEEDEEAGGSG
;
A
#
# COMPACT_ATOMS: atom_id res chain seq x y z
N MET A 1 -7.48 9.99 -17.64
CA MET A 1 -8.08 9.43 -16.41
C MET A 1 -7.98 10.50 -15.33
N ALA A 2 -9.03 10.69 -14.53
CA ALA A 2 -9.05 11.68 -13.45
C ALA A 2 -9.65 11.04 -12.19
N THR A 3 -9.02 11.27 -11.04
CA THR A 3 -9.61 10.99 -9.73
C THR A 3 -10.51 12.17 -9.31
N ASP A 4 -11.29 12.04 -8.23
CA ASP A 4 -12.22 13.09 -7.78
C ASP A 4 -11.53 14.44 -7.51
N VAL A 5 -10.25 14.41 -7.14
CA VAL A 5 -9.42 15.61 -6.95
C VAL A 5 -9.09 16.26 -8.30
N ALA A 6 -8.66 15.45 -9.27
CA ALA A 6 -8.28 15.94 -10.60
C ALA A 6 -9.47 16.47 -11.41
N ALA A 7 -10.70 16.02 -11.13
CA ALA A 7 -11.90 16.43 -11.87
C ALA A 7 -12.47 17.80 -11.46
N ARG A 8 -11.98 18.43 -10.38
CA ARG A 8 -12.48 19.72 -9.90
C ARG A 8 -11.90 20.87 -10.74
N GLY A 9 -12.77 21.70 -11.32
CA GLY A 9 -12.37 22.88 -12.11
C GLY A 9 -12.02 22.59 -13.58
N LEU A 10 -12.01 21.33 -14.00
CA LEU A 10 -11.90 20.96 -15.41
C LEU A 10 -13.29 20.98 -16.06
N ASP A 11 -13.55 21.98 -16.89
CA ASP A 11 -14.69 21.97 -17.80
C ASP A 11 -14.23 21.44 -19.16
N ILE A 12 -14.58 20.19 -19.43
CA ILE A 12 -14.27 19.52 -20.69
C ILE A 12 -15.54 19.55 -21.54
N PRO A 13 -15.59 20.34 -22.63
CA PRO A 13 -16.76 20.36 -23.49
C PRO A 13 -16.93 19.01 -24.20
N ALA A 14 -18.18 18.61 -24.43
CA ALA A 14 -18.56 17.45 -25.24
C ALA A 14 -18.02 16.07 -24.77
N VAL A 15 -18.16 15.76 -23.48
CA VAL A 15 -17.90 14.40 -22.97
C VAL A 15 -19.03 13.46 -23.42
N HIS A 16 -18.71 12.49 -24.29
CA HIS A 16 -19.67 11.48 -24.77
C HIS A 16 -19.86 10.32 -23.78
N TRP A 17 -18.78 9.92 -23.11
CA TRP A 17 -18.77 8.78 -22.20
C TRP A 17 -18.09 9.13 -20.88
N VAL A 18 -18.74 8.77 -19.78
CA VAL A 18 -18.14 8.74 -18.44
C VAL A 18 -17.99 7.28 -18.03
N VAL A 19 -16.75 6.79 -18.03
CA VAL A 19 -16.44 5.42 -17.61
C VAL A 19 -15.83 5.45 -16.22
N GLN A 20 -16.49 4.79 -15.27
CA GLN A 20 -16.04 4.63 -13.90
C GLN A 20 -15.56 3.20 -13.71
N VAL A 21 -14.25 3.03 -13.52
CA VAL A 21 -13.66 1.69 -13.27
C VAL A 21 -14.16 1.11 -11.96
N ASP A 22 -14.39 1.97 -10.96
CA ASP A 22 -14.97 1.62 -9.68
C ASP A 22 -15.93 2.71 -9.21
N PRO A 23 -16.92 2.36 -8.38
CA PRO A 23 -17.76 3.34 -7.70
C PRO A 23 -16.95 4.37 -6.88
N PRO A 24 -17.39 5.64 -6.83
CA PRO A 24 -16.77 6.63 -5.95
C PRO A 24 -16.98 6.29 -4.48
N GLN A 25 -15.98 6.59 -3.64
CA GLN A 25 -16.06 6.40 -2.17
C GLN A 25 -17.30 7.04 -1.56
N ASP A 26 -17.67 8.22 -2.06
CA ASP A 26 -18.93 8.89 -1.76
C ASP A 26 -19.93 8.66 -2.91
N PRO A 27 -21.07 7.99 -2.67
CA PRO A 27 -22.08 7.81 -3.69
C PRO A 27 -22.66 9.12 -4.24
N ASP A 28 -22.64 10.22 -3.49
CA ASP A 28 -23.13 11.49 -4.01
C ASP A 28 -22.22 12.04 -5.12
N ALA A 29 -20.92 11.69 -5.08
CA ALA A 29 -19.99 11.98 -6.16
C ALA A 29 -20.33 11.21 -7.46
N PHE A 30 -21.06 10.10 -7.40
CA PHE A 30 -21.48 9.37 -8.59
C PHE A 30 -22.31 10.25 -9.52
N VAL A 31 -23.31 10.94 -8.96
CA VAL A 31 -24.20 11.84 -9.70
C VAL A 31 -23.41 12.99 -10.32
N HIS A 32 -22.45 13.55 -9.58
CA HIS A 32 -21.59 14.62 -10.06
C HIS A 32 -20.65 14.20 -11.21
N ARG A 33 -20.18 12.94 -11.19
CA ARG A 33 -19.35 12.35 -12.24
C ARG A 33 -20.15 12.10 -13.51
N VAL A 34 -21.33 11.48 -13.42
CA VAL A 34 -22.16 11.22 -14.62
C VAL A 34 -22.71 12.53 -15.20
N GLY A 35 -22.94 13.56 -14.38
CA GLY A 35 -23.30 14.91 -14.84
C GLY A 35 -22.19 15.65 -15.61
N ARG A 36 -21.05 15.00 -15.90
CA ARG A 36 -20.03 15.52 -16.83
C ARG A 36 -20.38 15.28 -18.30
N THR A 37 -21.20 14.27 -18.59
CA THR A 37 -21.72 13.99 -19.94
C THR A 37 -23.13 14.57 -20.13
N ALA A 38 -23.71 14.40 -21.31
CA ALA A 38 -25.06 14.82 -21.68
C ALA A 38 -25.36 16.30 -21.38
N ARG A 39 -24.40 17.19 -21.65
CA ARG A 39 -24.50 18.64 -21.42
C ARG A 39 -24.94 19.39 -22.68
N ALA A 40 -25.54 20.56 -22.50
CA ALA A 40 -25.91 21.47 -23.59
C ALA A 40 -26.74 20.81 -24.71
N GLY A 41 -27.68 19.93 -24.33
CA GLY A 41 -28.57 19.23 -25.27
C GLY A 41 -27.92 18.08 -26.04
N GLN A 42 -26.65 17.76 -25.78
CA GLN A 42 -25.98 16.60 -26.38
C GLN A 42 -26.35 15.30 -25.67
N ALA A 43 -26.35 14.19 -26.41
CA ALA A 43 -26.47 12.86 -25.83
C ALA A 43 -25.19 12.46 -25.09
N GLY A 44 -25.32 11.55 -24.13
CA GLY A 44 -24.20 11.09 -23.32
C GLY A 44 -24.50 9.76 -22.64
N ALA A 45 -23.44 9.02 -22.33
CA ALA A 45 -23.54 7.72 -21.67
C ALA A 45 -22.59 7.64 -20.48
N ALA A 46 -22.99 6.85 -19.48
CA ALA A 46 -22.18 6.56 -18.31
C ALA A 46 -22.15 5.05 -18.06
N LEU A 47 -20.97 4.52 -17.77
CA LEU A 47 -20.73 3.12 -17.45
C LEU A 47 -19.97 3.05 -16.13
N VAL A 48 -20.36 2.11 -15.27
CA VAL A 48 -19.60 1.75 -14.08
C VAL A 48 -19.43 0.24 -14.04
N TYR A 49 -18.23 -0.22 -13.72
CA TYR A 49 -17.98 -1.64 -13.48
C TYR A 49 -18.29 -1.96 -12.02
N LEU A 50 -18.98 -3.07 -11.81
CA LEU A 50 -19.31 -3.59 -10.49
C LEU A 50 -18.97 -5.06 -10.45
N THR A 51 -18.46 -5.52 -9.31
CA THR A 51 -18.35 -6.96 -9.07
C THR A 51 -19.71 -7.55 -8.69
N PRO A 52 -19.95 -8.86 -8.84
CA PRO A 52 -21.22 -9.48 -8.47
C PRO A 52 -21.66 -9.22 -7.02
N HIS A 53 -20.70 -9.04 -6.11
CA HIS A 53 -20.96 -8.74 -4.69
C HIS A 53 -21.43 -7.28 -4.46
N GLU A 54 -21.18 -6.40 -5.43
CA GLU A 54 -21.53 -4.98 -5.37
C GLU A 54 -22.90 -4.69 -6.00
N ALA A 55 -23.65 -5.71 -6.43
CA ALA A 55 -24.95 -5.54 -7.11
C ALA A 55 -25.95 -4.67 -6.32
N SER A 56 -25.90 -4.71 -4.98
CA SER A 56 -26.72 -3.85 -4.11
C SER A 56 -26.48 -2.35 -4.32
N TYR A 57 -25.36 -1.95 -4.93
CA TYR A 57 -25.08 -0.57 -5.31
C TYR A 57 -26.06 -0.05 -6.36
N VAL A 58 -26.56 -0.92 -7.24
CA VAL A 58 -27.59 -0.57 -8.23
C VAL A 58 -28.88 -0.15 -7.55
N GLU A 59 -29.30 -0.89 -6.52
CA GLU A 59 -30.51 -0.55 -5.75
C GLU A 59 -30.32 0.75 -4.96
N LEU A 60 -29.13 0.97 -4.39
CA LEU A 60 -28.78 2.24 -3.73
C LEU A 60 -28.92 3.43 -4.69
N LEU A 61 -28.43 3.30 -5.92
CA LEU A 61 -28.54 4.34 -6.93
C LEU A 61 -29.97 4.53 -7.43
N ARG A 62 -30.75 3.45 -7.54
CA ARG A 62 -32.19 3.50 -7.83
C ARG A 62 -32.95 4.31 -6.78
N LEU A 63 -32.68 4.10 -5.49
CA LEU A 63 -33.27 4.88 -4.38
C LEU A 63 -32.88 6.38 -4.46
N ARG A 64 -31.67 6.66 -4.99
CA ARG A 64 -31.21 8.03 -5.30
C ARG A 64 -31.74 8.57 -6.64
N LYS A 65 -32.72 7.91 -7.27
CA LYS A 65 -33.34 8.31 -8.55
C LYS A 65 -32.39 8.26 -9.75
N VAL A 66 -31.37 7.41 -9.71
CA VAL A 66 -30.47 7.14 -10.81
C VAL A 66 -30.67 5.68 -11.26
N PRO A 67 -31.65 5.41 -12.13
CA PRO A 67 -31.88 4.05 -12.62
C PRO A 67 -30.72 3.62 -13.50
N MET A 68 -30.32 2.35 -13.35
CA MET A 68 -29.26 1.74 -14.14
C MET A 68 -29.79 0.51 -14.86
N SER A 69 -29.19 0.20 -16.00
CA SER A 69 -29.42 -1.05 -16.73
C SER A 69 -28.10 -1.80 -16.81
N GLU A 70 -28.16 -3.12 -16.61
CA GLU A 70 -27.01 -3.98 -16.80
C GLU A 70 -26.64 -4.04 -18.29
N GLN A 71 -25.34 -4.01 -18.56
CA GLN A 71 -24.80 -4.15 -19.91
C GLN A 71 -24.11 -5.50 -20.03
N ALA A 72 -24.32 -6.19 -21.15
CA ALA A 72 -23.65 -7.45 -21.40
C ALA A 72 -22.12 -7.25 -21.48
N PRO A 73 -21.32 -8.22 -20.99
CA PRO A 73 -19.88 -8.19 -21.19
C PRO A 73 -19.52 -8.13 -22.67
N LEU A 74 -18.38 -7.53 -22.99
CA LEU A 74 -17.79 -7.62 -24.33
C LEU A 74 -17.34 -9.06 -24.57
N GLU A 75 -17.90 -9.70 -25.60
CA GLU A 75 -17.61 -11.11 -25.93
C GLU A 75 -16.16 -11.32 -26.40
N ASP A 76 -15.58 -10.33 -27.11
CA ASP A 76 -14.25 -10.43 -27.73
C ASP A 76 -13.19 -9.51 -27.08
N ALA A 77 -13.19 -9.43 -25.74
CA ALA A 77 -12.20 -8.62 -25.04
C ALA A 77 -10.79 -9.23 -25.13
N PRO A 78 -9.75 -8.48 -25.56
CA PRO A 78 -8.39 -9.02 -25.67
C PRO A 78 -7.82 -9.35 -24.28
N ALA A 79 -7.09 -10.47 -24.20
CA ALA A 79 -6.37 -10.84 -22.99
C ALA A 79 -5.17 -9.90 -22.76
N VAL A 80 -5.39 -8.84 -21.97
CA VAL A 80 -4.35 -7.84 -21.65
C VAL A 80 -3.42 -8.27 -20.51
N LEU A 81 -3.88 -9.20 -19.66
CA LEU A 81 -3.14 -9.64 -18.47
C LEU A 81 -1.73 -10.16 -18.80
N PRO A 82 -1.53 -11.03 -19.81
CA PRO A 82 -0.19 -11.52 -20.15
C PRO A 82 0.74 -10.40 -20.64
N LEU A 83 0.20 -9.39 -21.32
CA LEU A 83 0.96 -8.23 -21.80
C LEU A 83 1.44 -7.36 -20.63
N LEU A 84 0.54 -7.06 -19.68
CA LEU A 84 0.87 -6.31 -18.47
C LEU A 84 1.90 -7.06 -17.62
N ARG A 85 1.74 -8.37 -17.50
CA ARG A 85 2.67 -9.22 -16.74
C ARG A 85 4.07 -9.22 -17.35
N ARG A 86 4.18 -9.39 -18.67
CA ARG A 86 5.47 -9.31 -19.38
C ARG A 86 6.14 -7.95 -19.17
N GLU A 87 5.36 -6.88 -19.14
CA GLU A 87 5.90 -5.54 -18.92
C GLU A 87 6.37 -5.36 -17.46
N ALA A 88 5.63 -5.86 -16.47
CA ALA A 88 6.04 -5.86 -15.07
C ALA A 88 7.29 -6.73 -14.83
N GLU A 89 7.43 -7.86 -15.52
CA GLU A 89 8.63 -8.71 -15.45
C GLU A 89 9.85 -8.07 -16.13
N GLY A 90 9.63 -7.21 -17.13
CA GLY A 90 10.67 -6.54 -17.91
C GLY A 90 11.09 -5.17 -17.39
N ASP A 91 10.29 -4.50 -16.57
CA ASP A 91 10.60 -3.18 -16.02
C ASP A 91 10.18 -3.03 -14.56
N ARG A 92 11.15 -2.76 -13.70
CA ARG A 92 10.92 -2.52 -12.27
C ARG A 92 10.03 -1.32 -12.02
N ALA A 93 10.03 -0.30 -12.88
CA ALA A 93 9.13 0.84 -12.72
C ALA A 93 7.65 0.41 -12.79
N VAL A 94 7.32 -0.46 -13.76
CA VAL A 94 5.97 -0.98 -13.95
C VAL A 94 5.58 -1.93 -12.83
N MET A 95 6.49 -2.81 -12.42
CA MET A 95 6.28 -3.71 -11.28
C MET A 95 5.96 -2.95 -9.97
N GLU A 96 6.76 -1.92 -9.67
CA GLU A 96 6.58 -1.12 -8.45
C GLU A 96 5.32 -0.25 -8.53
N ALA A 97 5.00 0.30 -9.72
CA ALA A 97 3.75 1.02 -9.94
C ALA A 97 2.53 0.13 -9.71
N GLY A 98 2.52 -1.11 -10.24
CA GLY A 98 1.46 -2.07 -10.00
C GLY A 98 1.27 -2.40 -8.52
N SER A 99 2.37 -2.66 -7.81
CA SER A 99 2.36 -2.94 -6.36
C SER A 99 1.79 -1.76 -5.56
N ARG A 100 2.22 -0.54 -5.88
CA ARG A 100 1.75 0.68 -5.23
C ARG A 100 0.27 0.95 -5.53
N ALA A 101 -0.14 0.76 -6.77
CA ALA A 101 -1.52 0.93 -7.21
C ALA A 101 -2.46 -0.08 -6.51
N PHE A 102 -2.06 -1.34 -6.39
CA PHE A 102 -2.80 -2.35 -5.65
C PHE A 102 -2.97 -1.97 -4.17
N VAL A 103 -1.90 -1.56 -3.49
CA VAL A 103 -1.97 -1.17 -2.07
C VAL A 103 -2.88 0.04 -1.90
N SER A 104 -2.77 1.03 -2.79
CA SER A 104 -3.63 2.22 -2.78
C SER A 104 -5.10 1.85 -3.01
N TYR A 105 -5.37 1.00 -4.00
CA TYR A 105 -6.72 0.52 -4.32
C TYR A 105 -7.35 -0.19 -3.12
N VAL A 106 -6.67 -1.16 -2.53
CA VAL A 106 -7.22 -1.95 -1.41
C VAL A 106 -7.52 -1.07 -0.20
N ARG A 107 -6.66 -0.08 0.09
CA ARG A 107 -6.91 0.91 1.15
C ARG A 107 -8.11 1.80 0.81
N GLY A 108 -8.18 2.31 -0.42
CA GLY A 108 -9.29 3.14 -0.87
C GLY A 108 -10.64 2.41 -0.85
N TYR A 109 -10.67 1.14 -1.26
CA TYR A 109 -11.87 0.30 -1.23
C TYR A 109 -12.36 0.04 0.20
N LYS A 110 -11.43 -0.19 1.14
CA LYS A 110 -11.73 -0.38 2.56
C LYS A 110 -12.37 0.84 3.23
N GLU A 111 -12.03 2.03 2.75
CA GLU A 111 -12.48 3.32 3.28
C GLU A 111 -13.78 3.84 2.64
N HIS A 112 -14.37 3.09 1.70
CA HIS A 112 -15.60 3.49 1.03
C HIS A 112 -16.74 3.77 2.03
N HIS A 113 -17.50 4.85 1.83
CA HIS A 113 -18.62 5.20 2.73
C HIS A 113 -19.71 4.12 2.81
N CYS A 114 -19.93 3.36 1.73
CA CYS A 114 -20.89 2.26 1.68
C CYS A 114 -20.26 0.93 2.09
N ARG A 115 -19.67 0.86 3.29
CA ARG A 115 -18.95 -0.32 3.83
C ARG A 115 -19.77 -1.60 3.86
N PHE A 116 -21.11 -1.49 3.90
CA PHE A 116 -22.03 -2.63 3.86
C PHE A 116 -22.11 -3.30 2.49
N ILE A 117 -21.88 -2.54 1.43
CA ILE A 117 -21.85 -3.01 0.03
C ILE A 117 -20.41 -3.38 -0.33
N PHE A 118 -19.47 -2.45 -0.11
CA PHE A 118 -18.06 -2.60 -0.46
C PHE A 118 -17.27 -3.23 0.69
N ARG A 119 -17.53 -4.52 0.93
CA ARG A 119 -16.88 -5.28 2.00
C ARG A 119 -15.54 -5.83 1.49
N ILE A 120 -14.45 -5.45 2.15
CA ILE A 120 -13.11 -5.96 1.81
C ILE A 120 -13.01 -7.50 1.86
N GLN A 121 -13.85 -8.15 2.66
CA GLN A 121 -13.87 -9.61 2.80
C GLN A 121 -14.44 -10.33 1.58
N ASP A 122 -15.22 -9.64 0.75
CA ASP A 122 -15.77 -10.19 -0.49
C ASP A 122 -14.94 -9.78 -1.71
N LEU A 123 -13.97 -8.88 -1.51
CA LEU A 123 -13.08 -8.45 -2.57
C LEU A 123 -12.13 -9.61 -2.91
N ALA A 124 -12.16 -10.06 -4.16
CA ALA A 124 -11.32 -11.14 -4.66
C ALA A 124 -9.86 -10.70 -4.80
N LEU A 125 -9.16 -10.52 -3.67
CA LEU A 125 -7.81 -9.94 -3.61
C LEU A 125 -6.79 -10.66 -4.49
N GLY A 126 -6.92 -11.99 -4.68
CA GLY A 126 -6.02 -12.73 -5.55
C GLY A 126 -6.21 -12.42 -7.04
N GLN A 127 -7.47 -12.37 -7.50
CA GLN A 127 -7.78 -11.97 -8.87
C GLN A 127 -7.42 -10.50 -9.12
N LEU A 128 -7.67 -9.64 -8.13
CA LEU A 128 -7.27 -8.24 -8.18
C LEU A 128 -5.75 -8.08 -8.27
N ALA A 129 -5.00 -8.82 -7.45
CA ALA A 129 -3.53 -8.83 -7.53
C ALA A 129 -3.04 -9.30 -8.91
N SER A 130 -3.70 -10.30 -9.51
CA SER A 130 -3.43 -10.70 -10.88
C SER A 130 -3.72 -9.54 -11.85
N ALA A 131 -4.87 -8.87 -11.74
CA ALA A 131 -5.25 -7.74 -12.61
C ALA A 131 -4.28 -6.55 -12.55
N PHE A 132 -3.65 -6.30 -11.39
CA PHE A 132 -2.56 -5.33 -11.24
C PHE A 132 -1.17 -5.85 -11.71
N ALA A 133 -1.13 -7.04 -12.32
CA ALA A 133 0.07 -7.72 -12.82
C ALA A 133 1.17 -7.90 -11.76
N LEU A 134 0.77 -8.19 -10.52
CA LEU A 134 1.72 -8.35 -9.43
C LEU A 134 2.53 -9.65 -9.57
N LEU A 135 3.84 -9.57 -9.40
CA LEU A 135 4.71 -10.74 -9.40
C LEU A 135 4.63 -11.53 -8.08
N ARG A 136 4.46 -10.80 -6.97
CA ARG A 136 4.28 -11.32 -5.61
C ARG A 136 3.25 -10.46 -4.89
N LEU A 137 2.58 -11.05 -3.90
CA LEU A 137 1.64 -10.30 -3.05
C LEU A 137 2.41 -9.34 -2.12
N PRO A 138 1.96 -8.08 -1.97
CA PRO A 138 2.60 -7.13 -1.08
C PRO A 138 2.34 -7.49 0.39
N HIS A 139 3.29 -7.16 1.25
CA HIS A 139 3.16 -7.41 2.68
C HIS A 139 2.28 -6.33 3.33
N MET A 140 0.98 -6.60 3.47
CA MET A 140 0.03 -5.71 4.16
C MET A 140 -0.96 -6.50 5.05
N PRO A 141 -1.52 -5.87 6.10
CA PRO A 141 -2.43 -6.54 7.03
C PRO A 141 -3.65 -7.18 6.34
N GLU A 142 -4.19 -6.54 5.32
CA GLU A 142 -5.35 -7.01 4.54
C GLU A 142 -5.03 -8.32 3.82
N VAL A 143 -3.94 -8.35 3.05
CA VAL A 143 -3.45 -9.55 2.35
C VAL A 143 -3.12 -10.67 3.33
N LYS A 144 -2.45 -10.35 4.45
CA LYS A 144 -2.11 -11.34 5.48
C LYS A 144 -3.34 -11.99 6.09
N LYS A 145 -4.38 -11.20 6.39
CA LYS A 145 -5.65 -11.71 6.92
C LYS A 145 -6.33 -12.63 5.92
N GLU A 146 -6.36 -12.25 4.65
CA GLU A 146 -6.99 -13.04 3.61
C GLU A 146 -6.23 -14.35 3.34
N LEU A 147 -4.89 -14.32 3.37
CA LEU A 147 -4.07 -15.53 3.30
C LEU A 147 -4.37 -16.49 4.46
N MET A 148 -4.50 -15.98 5.69
CA MET A 148 -4.89 -16.81 6.84
C MET A 148 -6.30 -17.39 6.69
N ARG A 149 -7.25 -16.60 6.18
CA ARG A 149 -8.63 -17.03 5.92
C ARG A 149 -8.67 -18.13 4.84
N ALA A 150 -7.95 -17.93 3.74
CA ALA A 150 -7.82 -18.92 2.66
C ALA A 150 -7.14 -20.21 3.13
N ALA A 151 -6.11 -20.10 3.97
CA ALA A 151 -5.46 -21.25 4.60
C ALA A 151 -6.43 -22.02 5.52
N ALA A 152 -7.22 -21.33 6.33
CA ALA A 152 -8.24 -21.95 7.17
C ALA A 152 -9.33 -22.65 6.35
N ALA A 153 -9.84 -21.99 5.30
CA ALA A 153 -10.86 -22.57 4.41
C ALA A 153 -10.37 -23.80 3.63
N SER A 154 -9.08 -23.85 3.29
CA SER A 154 -8.46 -24.96 2.56
C SER A 154 -7.89 -26.07 3.46
N GLY A 155 -8.09 -25.99 4.79
CA GLY A 155 -7.55 -26.97 5.74
C GLY A 155 -6.01 -26.99 5.77
N GLY A 156 -5.37 -25.84 5.55
CA GLY A 156 -3.91 -25.68 5.58
C GLY A 156 -3.18 -26.02 4.26
N ARG A 157 -3.91 -26.33 3.18
CA ARG A 157 -3.32 -26.70 1.89
C ARG A 157 -3.03 -25.52 0.96
N ALA A 158 -3.59 -24.34 1.22
CA ALA A 158 -3.23 -23.14 0.47
C ALA A 158 -1.78 -22.76 0.79
N GLY A 159 -0.86 -23.12 -0.11
CA GLY A 159 0.59 -22.89 0.00
C GLY A 159 1.00 -21.42 -0.07
N GLY A 160 0.40 -20.54 0.74
CA GLY A 160 0.74 -19.13 0.82
C GLY A 160 0.27 -18.27 -0.36
N SER A 161 -0.64 -18.75 -1.21
CA SER A 161 -1.25 -17.98 -2.30
C SER A 161 -2.75 -17.77 -2.10
N LEU A 162 -3.27 -16.71 -2.70
CA LEU A 162 -4.70 -16.38 -2.73
C LEU A 162 -5.39 -17.02 -3.95
N PRO A 163 -6.68 -17.39 -3.86
CA PRO A 163 -7.45 -17.85 -5.01
C PRO A 163 -7.41 -16.84 -6.17
N GLY A 164 -7.12 -17.32 -7.39
CA GLY A 164 -7.01 -16.47 -8.57
C GLY A 164 -5.69 -15.69 -8.69
N PHE A 165 -4.71 -15.95 -7.81
CA PHE A 165 -3.36 -15.40 -7.91
C PHE A 165 -2.32 -16.49 -8.18
N THR A 166 -1.51 -16.27 -9.21
CA THR A 166 -0.38 -17.14 -9.58
C THR A 166 0.91 -16.31 -9.55
N PRO A 167 1.83 -16.56 -8.60
CA PRO A 167 3.12 -15.86 -8.53
C PRO A 167 3.94 -16.02 -9.81
N SER A 168 4.75 -15.03 -10.17
CA SER A 168 5.66 -15.11 -11.34
C SER A 168 6.85 -16.03 -11.08
N GLU A 169 7.37 -16.66 -12.13
CA GLU A 169 8.64 -17.37 -12.07
C GLU A 169 9.83 -16.42 -11.91
N VAL A 170 9.65 -15.13 -12.23
CA VAL A 170 10.68 -14.10 -12.07
C VAL A 170 10.68 -13.56 -10.64
N GLU A 171 11.82 -13.66 -9.96
CA GLU A 171 12.04 -13.04 -8.66
C GLU A 171 12.02 -11.50 -8.75
N PRO A 172 11.20 -10.79 -7.94
CA PRO A 172 11.06 -9.34 -8.02
C PRO A 172 12.37 -8.54 -7.89
N ASP A 173 13.35 -9.06 -7.14
CA ASP A 173 14.64 -8.38 -6.91
C ASP A 173 15.58 -8.44 -8.12
N SER A 174 15.35 -9.40 -9.02
CA SER A 174 16.11 -9.55 -10.27
C SER A 174 15.69 -8.56 -11.35
N VAL A 175 14.46 -8.02 -11.26
CA VAL A 175 13.91 -7.06 -12.21
C VAL A 175 14.63 -5.72 -12.09
N LYS A 176 15.17 -5.23 -13.21
CA LYS A 176 15.90 -3.95 -13.31
C LYS A 176 14.98 -2.87 -13.85
N TYR A 177 15.32 -1.61 -13.60
CA TYR A 177 14.68 -0.51 -14.33
C TYR A 177 15.14 -0.51 -15.79
N LYS A 178 14.21 -0.27 -16.73
CA LYS A 178 14.58 -0.02 -18.14
C LYS A 178 15.40 1.27 -18.29
N ASP A 179 15.10 2.26 -17.46
CA ASP A 179 15.88 3.50 -17.35
C ASP A 179 17.22 3.25 -16.64
N LYS A 180 18.32 3.47 -17.38
CA LYS A 180 19.69 3.28 -16.91
C LYS A 180 20.05 4.21 -15.74
N ALA A 181 19.54 5.44 -15.71
CA ALA A 181 19.83 6.39 -14.64
C ALA A 181 19.20 5.94 -13.33
N ARG A 182 17.92 5.54 -13.38
CA ARG A 182 17.21 4.98 -12.22
C ARG A 182 17.84 3.67 -11.73
N GLU A 183 18.29 2.80 -12.64
CA GLU A 183 18.98 1.57 -12.25
C GLU A 183 20.33 1.85 -11.55
N LYS A 184 21.09 2.84 -12.03
CA LYS A 184 22.33 3.27 -11.36
C LYS A 184 22.04 3.82 -9.96
N GLN A 185 21.01 4.65 -9.81
CA GLN A 185 20.57 5.18 -8.52
C GLN A 185 20.14 4.05 -7.56
N ARG A 186 19.37 3.07 -8.06
CA ARG A 186 18.96 1.89 -7.28
C ARG A 186 20.17 1.11 -6.75
N GLN A 187 21.16 0.84 -7.60
CA GLN A 187 22.36 0.12 -7.20
C GLN A 187 23.19 0.89 -6.16
N ALA A 188 23.27 2.22 -6.28
CA ALA A 188 23.90 3.06 -5.27
C ALA A 188 23.16 2.99 -3.93
N SER A 189 21.83 3.14 -3.94
CA SER A 189 20.99 3.03 -2.74
C SER A 189 21.09 1.65 -2.08
N LEU A 190 21.12 0.57 -2.85
CA LEU A 190 21.29 -0.79 -2.33
C LEU A 190 22.65 -1.00 -1.67
N LYS A 191 23.73 -0.47 -2.27
CA LYS A 191 25.07 -0.52 -1.66
C LYS A 191 25.11 0.25 -0.34
N GLN A 192 24.58 1.48 -0.32
CA GLN A 192 24.49 2.28 0.90
C GLN A 192 23.66 1.58 1.98
N LYS A 193 22.50 0.99 1.63
CA LYS A 193 21.67 0.22 2.58
C LYS A 193 22.41 -1.01 3.10
N ALA A 194 23.15 -1.72 2.25
CA ALA A 194 23.95 -2.89 2.66
C ALA A 194 25.08 -2.50 3.61
N GLU A 195 25.79 -1.40 3.32
CA GLU A 195 26.84 -0.85 4.17
C GLU A 195 26.29 -0.39 5.53
N LYS A 196 25.17 0.36 5.53
CA LYS A 196 24.46 0.76 6.76
C LYS A 196 24.04 -0.46 7.58
N ALA A 197 23.46 -1.48 6.94
CA ALA A 197 23.05 -2.72 7.61
C ALA A 197 24.23 -3.51 8.18
N ALA A 198 25.36 -3.55 7.47
CA ALA A 198 26.59 -4.19 7.96
C ALA A 198 27.18 -3.43 9.16
N ALA A 199 27.17 -2.10 9.13
CA ALA A 199 27.63 -1.25 10.24
C ALA A 199 26.76 -1.43 11.49
N LEU A 200 25.43 -1.51 11.34
CA LEU A 200 24.50 -1.81 12.44
C LEU A 200 24.79 -3.19 13.05
N LYS A 201 24.93 -4.24 12.23
CA LYS A 201 25.27 -5.59 12.71
C LYS A 201 26.64 -5.65 13.42
N ALA A 202 27.62 -4.89 12.95
CA ALA A 202 28.93 -4.79 13.60
C ALA A 202 28.84 -4.12 14.98
N LYS A 203 28.02 -3.07 15.12
CA LYS A 203 27.75 -2.41 16.41
C LYS A 203 26.99 -3.33 17.38
N GLU A 204 26.00 -4.07 16.91
CA GLU A 204 25.28 -5.06 17.73
C GLU A 204 26.17 -6.23 18.18
N GLY A 205 27.06 -6.70 17.29
CA GLY A 205 28.05 -7.73 17.61
C GLY A 205 29.10 -7.26 18.62
N ALA A 206 29.57 -6.02 18.53
CA ALA A 206 30.47 -5.41 19.50
C ALA A 206 29.79 -5.21 20.87
N GLY A 207 28.52 -4.80 20.89
CA GLY A 207 27.72 -4.67 22.11
C GLY A 207 27.48 -6.01 22.83
N LYS A 208 27.36 -7.12 22.09
CA LYS A 208 27.32 -8.47 22.69
C LYS A 208 28.66 -8.91 23.27
N ARG A 209 29.79 -8.66 22.56
CA ARG A 209 31.14 -8.98 23.06
C ARG A 209 31.54 -8.17 24.30
N ALA A 210 31.11 -6.90 24.39
CA ALA A 210 31.33 -6.09 25.59
C ALA A 210 30.53 -6.58 26.83
N ARG A 211 29.44 -7.32 26.61
CA ARG A 211 28.61 -7.88 27.68
C ARG A 211 29.13 -9.21 28.23
N GLU A 212 29.97 -9.92 27.49
CA GLU A 212 30.60 -11.18 27.90
C GLU A 212 31.93 -10.98 28.69
N GLY A 213 32.46 -9.75 28.75
CA GLY A 213 33.71 -9.41 29.44
C GLY A 213 33.56 -8.79 30.84
N ALA A 214 32.35 -8.64 31.38
CA ALA A 214 32.13 -8.07 32.71
C ALA A 214 31.92 -9.18 33.76
N PRO A 215 32.65 -9.19 34.89
CA PRO A 215 32.44 -10.19 35.93
C PRO A 215 31.03 -10.02 36.54
N SER A 216 30.28 -11.12 36.58
CA SER A 216 28.87 -11.12 36.99
C SER A 216 28.73 -10.84 38.49
N ALA A 217 28.26 -9.63 38.85
CA ALA A 217 27.59 -9.43 40.12
C ALA A 217 26.19 -10.03 40.03
N ALA A 218 25.89 -10.93 40.96
CA ALA A 218 24.68 -11.73 41.03
C ALA A 218 23.40 -10.87 40.96
N SER A 219 22.55 -11.16 39.96
CA SER A 219 21.11 -10.99 40.10
C SER A 219 20.43 -12.19 39.47
N SER A 220 19.73 -12.94 40.32
CA SER A 220 19.01 -14.16 40.02
C SER A 220 17.87 -13.91 39.04
N GLY A 221 17.84 -14.67 37.96
CA GLY A 221 16.69 -14.76 37.05
C GLY A 221 17.05 -14.97 35.58
N ALA A 222 17.89 -15.96 35.27
CA ALA A 222 18.27 -16.27 33.90
C ALA A 222 17.13 -16.98 33.14
N HIS A 223 16.71 -16.35 32.03
CA HIS A 223 15.80 -16.89 31.03
C HIS A 223 16.56 -17.86 30.10
N VAL A 224 16.03 -19.07 29.93
CA VAL A 224 16.52 -20.06 28.97
C VAL A 224 16.00 -19.71 27.57
N PRO A 225 16.85 -19.54 26.54
CA PRO A 225 16.39 -19.28 25.17
C PRO A 225 15.69 -20.52 24.60
N GLY A 226 14.40 -20.40 24.28
CA GLY A 226 13.62 -21.47 23.63
C GLY A 226 12.18 -21.62 24.10
N GLU A 227 11.77 -20.96 25.18
CA GLU A 227 10.42 -21.10 25.72
C GLU A 227 9.41 -20.21 24.96
N ARG A 228 8.35 -20.81 24.39
CA ARG A 228 7.25 -20.07 23.75
C ARG A 228 6.58 -19.15 24.79
N LEU A 229 6.86 -17.85 24.71
CA LEU A 229 6.25 -16.83 25.57
C LEU A 229 4.72 -16.89 25.49
N THR A 230 4.06 -16.96 26.66
CA THR A 230 2.60 -16.91 26.78
C THR A 230 2.03 -15.58 26.29
N ALA A 231 0.78 -15.57 25.84
CA ALA A 231 0.11 -14.37 25.28
C ALA A 231 0.13 -13.17 26.25
N ALA A 232 0.01 -13.42 27.56
CA ALA A 232 0.09 -12.38 28.59
C ALA A 232 1.49 -11.73 28.68
N LYS A 233 2.56 -12.54 28.56
CA LYS A 233 3.95 -12.05 28.55
C LYS A 233 4.24 -11.21 27.30
N ARG A 234 3.69 -11.61 26.13
CA ARG A 234 3.80 -10.84 24.88
C ARG A 234 3.10 -9.48 24.98
N ARG A 235 1.88 -9.43 25.51
CA ARG A 235 1.15 -8.16 25.73
C ARG A 235 1.88 -7.23 26.69
N LYS A 236 2.44 -7.77 27.78
CA LYS A 236 3.22 -6.97 28.74
C LYS A 236 4.50 -6.40 28.12
N MET A 237 5.15 -7.17 27.24
CA MET A 237 6.32 -6.71 26.51
C MET A 237 5.96 -5.63 25.49
N GLN A 238 4.90 -5.83 24.69
CA GLN A 238 4.38 -4.83 23.76
C GLN A 238 4.01 -3.53 24.47
N ALA A 239 3.26 -3.59 25.56
CA ALA A 239 2.88 -2.39 26.32
C ALA A 239 4.09 -1.65 26.91
N ARG A 240 5.16 -2.37 27.28
CA ARG A 240 6.40 -1.77 27.76
C ARG A 240 7.17 -1.10 26.61
N ASP A 241 7.23 -1.75 25.46
CA ASP A 241 7.94 -1.25 24.30
C ASP A 241 7.22 -0.01 23.72
N GLU A 242 5.88 -0.02 23.65
CA GLU A 242 5.02 1.13 23.30
C GLU A 242 5.21 2.31 24.27
N MET A 243 5.30 2.04 25.58
CA MET A 243 5.54 3.08 26.59
C MET A 243 6.95 3.69 26.45
N ALA A 244 7.95 2.89 26.06
CA ALA A 244 9.30 3.37 25.84
C ALA A 244 9.41 4.24 24.57
N GLU A 245 8.69 3.87 23.51
CA GLU A 245 8.59 4.63 22.26
C GLU A 245 7.92 5.99 22.50
N MET A 246 6.77 6.00 23.19
CA MET A 246 6.07 7.22 23.58
C MET A 246 6.93 8.15 24.46
N ALA A 247 7.75 7.59 25.36
CA ALA A 247 8.66 8.37 26.19
C ALA A 247 9.81 9.00 25.37
N ALA A 248 10.28 8.31 24.32
CA ALA A 248 11.31 8.81 23.42
C ALA A 248 10.79 9.96 22.56
N GLU A 249 9.61 9.81 21.95
CA GLU A 249 8.94 10.86 21.17
C GLU A 249 8.68 12.12 22.03
N HIS A 250 8.19 11.94 23.25
CA HIS A 250 7.95 13.06 24.16
C HIS A 250 9.24 13.79 24.57
N SER A 251 10.36 13.09 24.66
CA SER A 251 11.67 13.70 24.90
C SER A 251 12.14 14.53 23.69
N LEU A 252 11.93 14.05 22.47
CA LEU A 252 12.21 14.78 21.23
C LEU A 252 11.35 16.04 21.13
N LEU A 253 10.05 15.94 21.43
CA LEU A 253 9.13 17.09 21.41
C LEU A 253 9.55 18.17 22.43
N LYS A 254 10.03 17.77 23.62
CA LYS A 254 10.59 18.70 24.61
C LYS A 254 11.87 19.39 24.11
N LYS A 255 12.69 18.72 23.30
CA LYS A 255 13.89 19.32 22.70
C LYS A 255 13.52 20.31 21.60
N LEU A 256 12.52 20.00 20.77
CA LEU A 256 11.97 20.91 19.75
C LEU A 256 11.41 22.19 20.38
N LYS A 257 10.56 22.05 21.41
CA LYS A 257 10.00 23.20 22.15
C LYS A 257 11.05 24.06 22.87
N ARG A 258 12.23 23.50 23.15
CA ARG A 258 13.37 24.21 23.75
C ARG A 258 14.36 24.74 22.70
N GLY A 259 14.07 24.59 21.41
CA GLY A 259 14.93 25.02 20.31
C GLY A 259 16.26 24.27 20.22
N ARG A 260 16.36 23.05 20.78
CA ARG A 260 17.59 22.24 20.76
C ARG A 260 17.71 21.32 19.55
N ILE A 261 16.61 21.13 18.82
CA ILE A 261 16.54 20.43 17.54
C ILE A 261 15.60 21.22 16.63
N THR A 262 15.82 21.15 15.32
CA THR A 262 14.94 21.74 14.31
C THR A 262 13.71 20.88 14.05
N GLU A 263 12.70 21.43 13.38
CA GLU A 263 11.48 20.71 12.99
C GLU A 263 11.82 19.54 12.03
N HIS A 264 12.72 19.77 11.08
CA HIS A 264 13.22 18.72 10.18
C HIS A 264 13.94 17.59 10.93
N GLU A 265 14.81 17.91 11.90
CA GLU A 265 15.47 16.88 12.72
C GLU A 265 14.49 16.08 13.59
N PHE A 266 13.40 16.70 14.03
CA PHE A 266 12.31 16.01 14.75
C PHE A 266 11.56 15.06 13.81
N ASP A 267 11.25 15.50 12.60
CA ASP A 267 10.51 14.71 11.60
C ASP A 267 11.32 13.51 11.10
N VAL A 268 12.63 13.67 10.89
CA VAL A 268 13.55 12.56 10.57
C VAL A 268 13.68 11.60 11.75
N ALA A 269 13.83 12.10 12.98
CA ALA A 269 13.99 11.25 14.17
C ALA A 269 12.72 10.49 14.57
N THR A 270 11.54 10.97 14.19
CA THR A 270 10.24 10.30 14.38
C THR A 270 9.81 9.48 13.17
N GLY A 271 10.58 9.51 12.07
CA GLY A 271 10.30 8.75 10.85
C GLY A 271 9.11 9.30 10.05
N LEU A 272 8.76 10.58 10.26
CA LEU A 272 7.73 11.30 9.50
C LEU A 272 8.25 11.72 8.11
N VAL A 273 9.56 11.94 7.99
CA VAL A 273 10.24 12.28 6.74
C VAL A 273 11.47 11.37 6.58
N ASP A 274 11.63 10.79 5.38
CA ASP A 274 12.85 10.07 5.02
C ASP A 274 13.93 11.11 4.67
N ASP A 275 15.13 10.96 5.25
CA ASP A 275 16.28 11.87 5.08
C ASP A 275 16.85 11.78 3.64
N GLU A 276 16.16 12.42 2.70
CA GLU A 276 16.64 12.70 1.34
C GLU A 276 17.15 14.15 1.32
N GLU A 277 18.48 14.31 1.23
CA GLU A 277 19.16 15.61 1.15
C GLU A 277 18.68 16.43 -0.08
N GLU A 278 18.09 17.60 0.15
CA GLU A 278 18.06 18.71 -0.83
C GLU A 278 19.25 19.64 -0.54
N ASP A 279 20.38 19.38 -1.21
CA ASP A 279 21.34 20.42 -1.55
C ASP A 279 20.78 21.20 -2.75
N GLU A 280 20.29 22.42 -2.54
CA GLU A 280 20.39 23.60 -3.45
C GLU A 280 19.37 24.68 -3.05
N GLU A 281 19.84 25.73 -2.37
CA GLU A 281 19.60 27.15 -2.72
C GLU A 281 20.25 28.08 -1.68
N ALA A 282 21.58 28.18 -1.74
CA ALA A 282 22.32 29.33 -1.21
C ALA A 282 23.10 29.95 -2.37
N GLY A 283 22.40 30.74 -3.18
CA GLY A 283 22.96 31.41 -4.36
C GLY A 283 22.05 32.53 -4.85
N GLY A 284 21.96 33.61 -4.08
CA GLY A 284 21.13 34.77 -4.44
C GLY A 284 21.35 35.97 -3.54
N SER A 285 22.60 36.44 -3.44
CA SER A 285 22.88 37.79 -2.91
C SER A 285 22.49 38.83 -3.94
N GLY A 286 21.43 39.57 -3.65
CA GLY A 286 21.23 40.97 -4.03
C GLY A 286 21.60 41.87 -2.86
#